data_AF-A0A841WCZ6-F1
#
_entry.id   AF-A0A841WCZ6-F1
#
_cell.length_a   1.000
_cell.length_b   1.000
_cell.length_c   1.000
_cell.angle_alpha   90.00
_cell.angle_beta   90.00
_cell.angle_gamma   90.00
#
_symmetry.space_group_name_H-M   'P 1'
#
loop_
_entity.id
_entity.type
_entity.pdbx_description
1 polymer ?
#
loop_
_entity_poly.entity_id
_entity_poly.type
_entity_poly.pdbx_seq_one_letter_code
_entity_poly.pdbx_strand_id
1 'polypeptide(L)'
;MLMGYLTVISETGFPHSACLFEYWGERHWRGFKPKIPKTPFGAGYVDISDRSGWIKHLVKFEIPDDILFRVRQDIEAKYKKQVYRVALGPDCINLSVDAASWCRLTTPPPPNIIPDNLVTNLAQMNPNLVIENY
;
A
#
# COMPACT_ATOMS: atom_id res chain seq x y z
N MET A 1 -16.91 -16.60 -6.08
CA MET A 1 -16.21 -15.51 -5.37
C MET A 1 -15.65 -14.63 -6.46
N LEU A 2 -16.02 -13.35 -6.51
CA LEU A 2 -15.45 -12.44 -7.50
C LEU A 2 -14.02 -12.08 -7.06
N MET A 3 -13.13 -11.97 -8.04
CA MET A 3 -11.73 -11.62 -7.83
C MET A 3 -11.53 -10.15 -8.16
N GLY A 4 -10.73 -9.51 -7.32
CA GLY A 4 -10.25 -8.16 -7.50
C GLY A 4 -8.73 -8.14 -7.41
N TYR A 5 -8.17 -6.93 -7.27
CA TYR A 5 -6.74 -6.76 -7.24
C TYR A 5 -6.27 -5.80 -6.14
N LEU A 6 -5.19 -6.19 -5.47
CA LEU A 6 -4.36 -5.29 -4.70
C LEU A 6 -3.13 -4.94 -5.53
N THR A 7 -2.95 -3.67 -5.87
CA THR A 7 -1.68 -3.18 -6.41
C THR A 7 -0.93 -2.42 -5.33
N VAL A 8 0.33 -2.78 -5.08
CA VAL A 8 1.25 -2.01 -4.24
C VAL A 8 2.27 -1.34 -5.14
N ILE A 9 2.47 -0.04 -4.96
CA ILE A 9 3.38 0.75 -5.78
C ILE A 9 4.49 1.39 -4.95
N SER A 10 5.56 1.79 -5.64
CA SER A 10 6.44 2.87 -5.22
C SER A 10 6.32 4.07 -6.16
N GLU A 11 6.49 5.29 -5.65
CA GLU A 11 6.36 6.54 -6.42
C GLU A 11 7.71 7.03 -7.01
N THR A 12 7.64 7.72 -8.15
CA THR A 12 8.74 8.45 -8.77
C THR A 12 8.93 9.82 -8.12
N GLY A 13 10.18 10.25 -7.93
CA GLY A 13 10.53 11.61 -7.47
C GLY A 13 10.45 11.83 -5.94
N PHE A 14 9.68 11.04 -5.21
CA PHE A 14 9.67 11.01 -3.75
C PHE A 14 9.47 9.57 -3.24
N PRO A 15 10.33 9.06 -2.33
CA PRO A 15 10.18 7.71 -1.79
C PRO A 15 8.86 7.57 -1.03
N HIS A 16 7.86 6.98 -1.68
CA HIS A 16 6.54 6.75 -1.12
C HIS A 16 5.98 5.43 -1.64
N SER A 17 5.21 4.75 -0.79
CA SER A 17 4.43 3.57 -1.18
C SER A 17 2.94 3.83 -0.97
N ALA A 18 2.14 3.28 -1.87
CA ALA A 18 0.68 3.37 -1.81
C ALA A 18 0.06 2.08 -2.35
N CYS A 19 -1.22 1.88 -2.03
CA CYS A 19 -2.02 0.77 -2.49
C CYS A 19 -3.16 1.24 -3.39
N LEU A 20 -3.46 0.49 -4.43
CA LEU A 20 -4.71 0.56 -5.17
C LEU A 20 -5.51 -0.71 -4.87
N PHE A 21 -6.74 -0.54 -4.39
CA PHE A 21 -7.70 -1.62 -4.20
C PHE A 21 -8.69 -1.57 -5.36
N GLU A 22 -8.75 -2.65 -6.16
CA GLU A 22 -9.69 -2.81 -7.26
C GLU A 22 -10.65 -3.94 -6.94
N TYR A 23 -11.91 -3.65 -6.64
CA TYR A 23 -12.93 -4.66 -6.32
C TYR A 23 -14.31 -4.19 -6.76
N TRP A 24 -15.19 -5.12 -7.17
CA TRP A 24 -16.53 -4.82 -7.70
C TRP A 24 -16.57 -3.74 -8.80
N GLY A 25 -15.51 -3.66 -9.61
CA GLY A 25 -15.38 -2.67 -10.69
C GLY A 25 -14.97 -1.26 -10.23
N GLU A 26 -14.74 -1.04 -8.93
CA GLU A 26 -14.29 0.24 -8.38
C GLU A 26 -12.78 0.25 -8.13
N ARG A 27 -12.19 1.45 -8.10
CA ARG A 27 -10.76 1.67 -7.89
C ARG A 27 -10.54 2.65 -6.73
N HIS A 28 -9.79 2.22 -5.71
CA HIS A 28 -9.61 2.95 -4.46
C HIS A 28 -8.14 3.10 -4.10
N TRP A 29 -7.57 4.29 -4.30
CA TRP A 29 -6.20 4.60 -3.89
C TRP A 29 -6.08 4.88 -2.40
N ARG A 30 -5.07 4.33 -1.73
CA ARG A 30 -4.75 4.59 -0.33
C ARG A 30 -3.24 4.71 -0.15
N GLY A 31 -2.77 5.89 0.22
CA GLY A 31 -1.40 6.12 0.71
C GLY A 31 -1.44 6.80 2.07
N PHE A 32 -0.38 6.73 2.86
CA PHE A 32 -0.31 7.43 4.14
C PHE A 32 0.74 8.53 4.10
N LYS A 33 0.34 9.79 4.22
CA LYS A 33 1.24 10.95 4.09
C LYS A 33 1.16 11.86 5.31
N PRO A 34 2.21 12.62 5.63
CA PRO A 34 2.13 13.72 6.60
C PRO A 34 1.26 14.84 6.04
N LYS A 35 0.46 15.50 6.88
CA LYS A 35 -0.36 16.66 6.47
C LYS A 35 0.49 17.84 5.99
N ILE A 36 1.70 17.98 6.52
CA ILE A 36 2.69 18.95 6.03
C ILE A 36 3.58 18.23 5.03
N PRO A 37 3.59 18.64 3.74
CA PRO A 37 4.37 17.98 2.71
C PRO A 37 5.84 17.82 3.10
N LYS A 38 6.46 16.70 2.68
CA LYS A 38 7.89 16.40 2.83
C LYS A 38 8.41 16.46 4.28
N THR A 39 7.53 16.34 5.28
CA THR A 39 7.92 16.34 6.68
C THR A 39 8.06 14.90 7.20
N PRO A 40 9.16 14.52 7.86
CA PRO A 40 9.38 13.13 8.30
C PRO A 40 8.49 12.72 9.50
N PHE A 41 7.88 13.69 10.18
CA PHE A 41 7.07 13.51 11.38
C PHE A 41 5.92 14.51 11.42
N GLY A 42 4.70 14.07 11.71
CA GLY A 42 3.58 14.98 11.92
C GLY A 42 2.22 14.28 11.92
N ALA A 43 1.14 15.06 12.03
CA ALA A 43 -0.20 14.51 11.86
C ALA A 43 -0.30 13.84 10.48
N GLY A 44 -0.66 12.56 10.43
CA GLY A 44 -0.83 11.83 9.19
C GLY A 44 -2.25 11.92 8.64
N TYR A 45 -2.41 11.52 7.39
CA TYR A 45 -3.71 11.30 6.77
C TYR A 45 -3.62 10.20 5.70
N VAL A 46 -4.76 9.53 5.49
CA VAL A 46 -4.93 8.60 4.37
C VAL A 46 -5.23 9.43 3.12
N ASP A 47 -4.30 9.44 2.18
CA ASP A 47 -4.44 10.10 0.90
C ASP A 47 -5.12 9.18 -0.11
N ILE A 48 -6.11 9.72 -0.81
CA ILE A 48 -6.97 9.02 -1.76
C ILE A 48 -6.80 9.54 -3.20
N SER A 49 -5.91 10.49 -3.42
CA SER A 49 -5.65 11.03 -4.76
C SER A 49 -5.12 9.95 -5.71
N ASP A 50 -5.46 10.08 -7.00
CA ASP A 50 -4.94 9.20 -8.04
C ASP A 50 -3.40 9.23 -8.12
N ARG A 51 -2.79 8.06 -8.21
CA ARG A 51 -1.33 7.86 -8.25
C ARG A 51 -0.80 7.35 -9.58
N SER A 52 -1.66 7.08 -10.56
CA SER A 52 -1.25 6.44 -11.82
C SER A 52 -0.10 7.16 -12.53
N GLY A 53 -0.03 8.49 -12.48
CA GLY A 53 1.05 9.27 -13.09
C GLY A 53 2.40 9.23 -12.36
N TRP A 54 2.48 8.61 -11.18
CA TRP A 54 3.68 8.62 -10.32
C TRP A 54 4.28 7.23 -10.11
N ILE A 55 3.72 6.17 -10.68
CA ILE A 55 4.17 4.80 -10.44
C ILE A 55 5.60 4.62 -10.98
N LYS A 56 6.53 4.26 -10.10
CA LYS A 56 7.90 3.87 -10.43
C LYS A 56 8.00 2.36 -10.59
N HIS A 57 7.62 1.63 -9.54
CA HIS A 57 7.47 0.18 -9.53
C HIS A 57 6.08 -0.21 -9.05
N LEU A 58 5.58 -1.35 -9.51
CA LEU A 58 4.33 -1.92 -9.00
C LEU A 58 4.40 -3.43 -8.89
N VAL A 59 3.59 -3.97 -8.00
CA VAL A 59 3.19 -5.38 -8.01
C VAL A 59 1.69 -5.47 -7.81
N LYS A 60 1.02 -6.28 -8.63
CA LYS A 60 -0.43 -6.50 -8.61
C LYS A 60 -0.74 -7.95 -8.25
N PHE A 61 -1.60 -8.14 -7.25
CA PHE A 61 -2.02 -9.44 -6.75
C PHE A 61 -3.50 -9.68 -6.98
N GLU A 62 -3.87 -10.90 -7.37
CA GLU A 62 -5.27 -11.34 -7.42
C GLU A 62 -5.77 -11.69 -6.02
N ILE A 63 -6.80 -11.00 -5.54
CA ILE A 63 -7.34 -11.14 -4.18
C ILE A 63 -8.87 -11.13 -4.24
N PRO A 64 -9.58 -11.97 -3.46
CA PRO A 64 -11.04 -11.91 -3.39
C PRO A 64 -11.58 -10.53 -3.02
N ASP A 65 -12.65 -10.10 -3.70
CA ASP A 65 -13.27 -8.78 -3.50
C ASP A 65 -13.65 -8.51 -2.03
N ASP A 66 -14.26 -9.49 -1.35
CA ASP A 66 -14.69 -9.35 0.05
C ASP A 66 -13.51 -9.14 1.01
N ILE A 67 -12.31 -9.62 0.65
CA ILE A 67 -11.09 -9.39 1.43
C ILE A 67 -10.63 -7.95 1.18
N LEU A 68 -10.53 -7.53 -0.09
CA LEU A 68 -10.11 -6.18 -0.46
C LEU A 68 -11.00 -5.10 0.17
N PHE A 69 -12.32 -5.29 0.10
CA PHE A 69 -13.28 -4.36 0.69
C PHE A 69 -13.06 -4.18 2.20
N ARG A 70 -12.93 -5.30 2.94
CA ARG A 70 -12.69 -5.28 4.40
C ARG A 70 -11.34 -4.64 4.74
N VAL A 71 -10.27 -5.04 4.05
CA VAL A 71 -8.93 -4.51 4.28
C VAL A 71 -8.89 -3.00 4.05
N ARG A 72 -9.55 -2.48 3.01
CA ARG A 72 -9.64 -1.03 2.79
C ARG A 72 -10.31 -0.31 3.98
N GLN A 73 -11.39 -0.86 4.52
CA GLN A 73 -12.07 -0.30 5.69
C GLN A 73 -11.16 -0.31 6.93
N ASP A 74 -10.46 -1.42 7.16
CA ASP A 74 -9.54 -1.57 8.28
C ASP A 74 -8.36 -0.59 8.18
N ILE A 75 -7.83 -0.37 6.98
CA ILE A 75 -6.76 0.60 6.73
C ILE A 75 -7.24 2.01 7.05
N GLU A 76 -8.42 2.40 6.58
CA GLU A 76 -9.00 3.70 6.92
C GLU A 76 -9.18 3.86 8.43
N ALA A 77 -9.72 2.85 9.10
CA ALA A 77 -9.95 2.88 10.54
C ALA A 77 -8.63 3.00 11.32
N LYS A 78 -7.61 2.20 10.99
CA LYS A 78 -6.30 2.19 11.66
C LYS A 78 -5.57 3.52 11.49
N TYR A 79 -5.59 4.11 10.28
CA TYR A 79 -4.75 5.26 9.93
C TYR A 79 -5.41 6.64 10.09
N LYS A 80 -6.74 6.73 10.28
CA LYS A 80 -7.52 8.01 10.34
C LYS A 80 -6.99 9.06 11.34
N LYS A 81 -6.33 8.64 12.42
CA LYS A 81 -5.83 9.55 13.48
C LYS A 81 -4.37 9.28 13.86
N GLN A 82 -3.61 8.63 12.98
CA GLN A 82 -2.22 8.29 13.27
C GLN A 82 -1.28 9.47 13.04
N VAL A 83 -0.18 9.46 13.79
CA VAL A 83 0.96 10.33 13.55
C VAL A 83 1.86 9.66 12.52
N TYR A 84 2.14 10.34 11.42
CA TYR A 84 3.11 9.89 10.43
C TYR A 84 4.53 9.98 11.01
N ARG A 85 5.30 8.89 10.95
CA ARG A 85 6.74 8.87 11.30
C ARG A 85 7.51 7.94 10.38
N VAL A 86 8.38 8.50 9.54
CA VAL A 86 9.23 7.69 8.62
C VAL A 86 10.08 6.72 9.42
N ALA A 87 10.09 5.44 9.01
CA ALA A 87 10.93 4.35 9.54
C ALA A 87 10.70 3.95 11.01
N LEU A 88 10.02 4.79 11.80
CA LEU A 88 9.63 4.53 13.18
C LEU A 88 8.14 4.17 13.31
N GLY A 89 7.41 4.36 12.21
CA GLY A 89 5.99 4.08 12.04
C GLY A 89 5.04 5.01 12.80
N PRO A 90 3.73 4.95 12.48
CA PRO A 90 3.16 4.53 11.20
C PRO A 90 3.63 5.41 10.03
N ASP A 91 3.93 4.81 8.88
CA ASP A 91 4.27 5.51 7.64
C ASP A 91 3.63 4.88 6.39
N CYS A 92 4.03 5.35 5.21
CA CYS A 92 3.51 4.87 3.93
C CYS A 92 3.85 3.40 3.64
N ILE A 93 4.98 2.92 4.14
CA ILE A 93 5.41 1.54 3.98
C ILE A 93 4.62 0.66 4.96
N ASN A 94 4.42 1.11 6.20
CA ASN A 94 3.58 0.39 7.15
C ASN A 94 2.15 0.21 6.62
N LEU A 95 1.56 1.24 6.00
CA LEU A 95 0.22 1.11 5.41
C LEU A 95 0.20 0.00 4.34
N SER A 96 1.20 -0.02 3.47
CA SER A 96 1.27 -0.96 2.36
C SER A 96 1.58 -2.40 2.83
N VAL A 97 2.40 -2.54 3.87
CA VAL A 97 2.66 -3.83 4.55
C VAL A 97 1.39 -4.33 5.24
N ASP A 98 0.66 -3.48 5.96
CA ASP A 98 -0.60 -3.85 6.60
C ASP A 98 -1.63 -4.30 5.55
N ALA A 99 -1.77 -3.54 4.45
CA ALA A 99 -2.69 -3.88 3.37
C ALA A 99 -2.36 -5.25 2.77
N ALA A 100 -1.09 -5.52 2.46
CA ALA A 100 -0.64 -6.80 1.95
C ALA A 100 -0.88 -7.94 2.96
N SER A 101 -0.46 -7.75 4.22
CA SER A 101 -0.61 -8.74 5.28
C SER A 101 -2.07 -9.09 5.54
N TRP A 102 -2.96 -8.09 5.61
CA TRP A 102 -4.39 -8.31 5.83
C TRP A 102 -5.10 -8.88 4.61
N CYS A 103 -4.53 -8.71 3.40
CA CYS A 103 -4.90 -9.49 2.21
C CYS A 103 -4.31 -10.90 2.20
N ARG A 104 -3.69 -11.36 3.31
CA ARG A 104 -3.09 -12.69 3.49
C ARG A 104 -1.87 -12.94 2.61
N LEU A 105 -1.21 -11.89 2.15
CA LEU A 105 0.08 -11.99 1.48
C LEU A 105 1.19 -12.19 2.52
N THR A 106 2.23 -12.93 2.14
CA THR A 106 3.48 -13.00 2.89
C THR A 106 4.21 -11.68 2.75
N THR A 107 4.54 -11.04 3.86
CA THR A 107 5.20 -9.72 3.86
C THR A 107 6.66 -9.82 4.34
N PRO A 108 7.56 -8.96 3.83
CA PRO A 108 8.93 -8.90 4.31
C PRO A 108 8.99 -8.51 5.80
N PRO A 109 9.91 -9.10 6.59
CA PRO A 109 10.08 -8.74 8.00
C PRO A 109 10.55 -7.28 8.13
N PRO A 110 10.19 -6.58 9.21
CA PRO A 110 10.72 -5.24 9.47
C PRO A 110 12.25 -5.28 9.69
N PRO A 111 12.95 -4.17 9.38
CA PRO A 111 12.41 -2.89 8.94
C PRO A 111 12.27 -2.81 7.40
N ASN A 112 11.09 -2.39 6.94
CA ASN A 112 10.85 -2.03 5.54
C ASN A 112 10.97 -0.51 5.42
N ILE A 113 12.02 -0.01 4.79
CA ILE A 113 12.36 1.43 4.79
C ILE A 113 12.42 2.01 3.36
N ILE A 114 12.53 1.14 2.35
CA ILE A 114 12.64 1.53 0.94
C ILE A 114 11.40 1.03 0.19
N PRO A 115 10.56 1.93 -0.35
CA PRO A 115 9.34 1.55 -1.08
C PRO A 115 9.59 0.61 -2.26
N ASP A 116 10.65 0.84 -3.05
CA ASP A 116 11.02 0.00 -4.18
C ASP A 116 11.31 -1.44 -3.75
N ASN A 117 12.03 -1.61 -2.64
CA ASN A 117 12.33 -2.92 -2.06
C ASN A 117 11.06 -3.60 -1.55
N LEU A 118 10.09 -2.85 -1.01
CA LEU A 118 8.81 -3.43 -0.60
C LEU A 118 8.10 -4.09 -1.80
N VAL A 119 7.97 -3.36 -2.91
CA VAL A 119 7.33 -3.89 -4.14
C VAL A 119 8.04 -5.17 -4.60
N THR A 120 9.36 -5.11 -4.70
CA THR A 120 10.19 -6.24 -5.15
C THR A 120 10.04 -7.45 -4.23
N ASN A 121 10.12 -7.25 -2.92
CA ASN A 121 10.01 -8.31 -1.92
C ASN A 121 8.60 -8.94 -1.94
N LEU A 122 7.54 -8.13 -2.05
CA LEU A 122 6.18 -8.65 -2.11
C LEU A 122 5.98 -9.53 -3.35
N ALA A 123 6.54 -9.15 -4.51
CA ALA A 123 6.49 -9.97 -5.72
C ALA A 123 7.25 -11.31 -5.52
N GLN A 124 8.46 -11.26 -4.98
CA GLN A 124 9.30 -12.45 -4.76
C GLN A 124 8.72 -13.42 -3.73
N MET A 125 8.06 -12.91 -2.69
CA MET A 125 7.51 -13.72 -1.60
C MET A 125 6.12 -14.30 -1.92
N ASN A 126 5.43 -13.80 -2.95
CA ASN A 126 4.07 -14.22 -3.31
C ASN A 126 3.93 -14.57 -4.81
N PRO A 127 4.87 -15.32 -5.43
CA PRO A 127 4.99 -15.42 -6.87
C PRO A 127 3.74 -16.00 -7.56
N ASN A 128 3.01 -16.90 -6.89
CA ASN A 128 1.82 -17.56 -7.44
C ASN A 128 0.58 -16.67 -7.49
N LEU A 129 0.62 -15.48 -6.86
CA LEU A 129 -0.49 -14.53 -6.82
C LEU A 129 -0.24 -13.29 -7.67
N VAL A 130 0.97 -13.15 -8.24
CA VAL A 130 1.36 -11.98 -9.04
C VAL A 130 0.71 -12.05 -10.41
N ILE A 131 0.00 -10.98 -10.76
CA ILE A 131 -0.60 -10.79 -12.09
C ILE A 131 0.23 -9.81 -12.93
N GLU A 132 0.90 -8.86 -12.28
CA GLU A 132 1.70 -7.83 -12.93
C GLU A 132 2.81 -7.36 -11.99
N ASN A 133 4.01 -7.13 -12.50
CA ASN A 133 5.15 -6.61 -11.74
C ASN A 133 6.17 -5.93 -12.66
N TYR A 134 6.61 -4.71 -12.33
CA TYR A 134 7.76 -4.02 -12.96
C TYR A 134 8.32 -2.92 -12.06
#